data_AF-A0A8K0V4L3-F1
#
_entry.id   AF-A0A8K0V4L3-F1
#
_cell.length_a   1.000
_cell.length_b   1.000
_cell.length_c   1.000
_cell.angle_alpha   90.00
_cell.angle_beta   90.00
_cell.angle_gamma   90.00
#
_symmetry.space_group_name_H-M   'P 1'
#
loop_
_entity.id
_entity.type
_entity.pdbx_description
1 polymer ?
#
loop_
_entity_poly.entity_id
_entity_poly.type
_entity_poly.pdbx_seq_one_letter_code
_entity_poly.pdbx_strand_id
1 'polypeptide(L)'
;MRASLVCDGRSIPLLSQVVPSSRQQHAQVHKDFLNALAAAISPDKKVIIITDAGFQSAWFRHVRSLGWDFIGRIRGNVQFRLACLPERWLKLKMLRASSKAKYLGAGTLVRAEYGRCEGHFYF
;
A
#
# COMPACT_ATOMS: atom_id res chain seq x y z
N MET A 1 -6.08 -13.59 -4.85
CA MET A 1 -5.43 -12.30 -5.16
C MET A 1 -4.92 -12.33 -6.58
N ARG A 2 -4.90 -11.18 -7.26
CA ARG A 2 -4.42 -11.06 -8.64
C ARG A 2 -3.62 -9.77 -8.78
N ALA A 3 -2.55 -9.83 -9.55
CA ALA A 3 -1.76 -8.69 -9.98
C ALA A 3 -1.78 -8.62 -11.51
N SER A 4 -1.94 -7.42 -12.03
CA SER A 4 -1.95 -7.14 -13.46
C SER A 4 -1.05 -5.95 -13.76
N LEU A 5 -0.39 -5.98 -14.90
CA LEU A 5 0.30 -4.84 -15.48
C LEU A 5 -0.72 -3.94 -16.17
N VAL A 6 -0.66 -2.64 -15.89
CA VAL A 6 -1.37 -1.63 -16.67
C VAL A 6 -0.53 -1.31 -17.90
N CYS A 7 -1.07 -1.57 -19.09
CA CYS A 7 -0.40 -1.34 -20.37
C CYS A 7 -1.43 -0.79 -21.37
N ASP A 8 -1.23 0.44 -21.84
CA ASP A 8 -2.11 1.12 -22.82
C ASP A 8 -3.61 1.06 -22.47
N GLY A 9 -3.94 1.35 -21.20
CA GLY A 9 -5.31 1.31 -20.69
C GLY A 9 -5.89 -0.09 -20.50
N ARG A 10 -5.10 -1.14 -20.78
CA ARG A 10 -5.46 -2.54 -20.59
C ARG A 10 -4.79 -3.10 -19.33
N SER A 11 -5.42 -4.13 -18.77
CA SER A 11 -4.87 -4.90 -17.65
C SER A 11 -4.38 -6.25 -18.16
N ILE A 12 -3.07 -6.46 -18.20
CA ILE A 12 -2.45 -7.74 -18.56
C ILE A 12 -2.18 -8.53 -17.27
N PRO A 13 -2.85 -9.67 -17.02
CA PRO A 13 -2.61 -10.45 -15.81
C PRO A 13 -1.17 -10.96 -15.75
N LEU A 14 -0.48 -10.75 -14.63
CA LEU A 14 0.87 -11.27 -14.40
C LEU A 14 0.84 -12.49 -13.48
N LEU A 15 0.02 -12.44 -12.43
CA LEU A 15 -0.08 -13.50 -11.43
C LEU A 15 -1.48 -13.54 -10.83
N SER A 16 -2.01 -14.75 -10.66
CA SER A 16 -3.30 -14.99 -10.00
C SER A 16 -3.18 -16.15 -9.04
N GLN A 17 -3.55 -15.94 -7.78
CA GLN A 17 -3.52 -16.94 -6.72
C GLN A 17 -4.92 -17.07 -6.12
N VAL A 18 -5.44 -18.30 -6.07
CA VAL A 18 -6.69 -18.60 -5.35
C VAL A 18 -6.38 -18.65 -3.86
N VAL A 19 -7.08 -17.84 -3.08
CA VAL A 19 -6.89 -17.73 -1.63
C VAL A 19 -8.24 -17.99 -0.97
N PRO A 20 -8.37 -18.99 -0.08
CA PRO A 20 -9.60 -19.22 0.67
C PRO A 20 -10.02 -17.97 1.44
N SER A 21 -11.33 -17.71 1.53
CA SER A 21 -11.87 -16.52 2.18
C SER A 21 -11.36 -16.33 3.61
N SER A 22 -11.18 -17.42 4.36
CA SER A 22 -10.63 -17.41 5.73
C SER A 22 -9.19 -16.90 5.84
N ARG A 23 -8.44 -16.87 4.73
CA ARG A 23 -7.03 -16.45 4.70
C ARG A 23 -6.78 -15.17 3.89
N GLN A 24 -7.82 -14.51 3.38
CA GLN A 24 -7.68 -13.35 2.50
C GLN A 24 -6.94 -12.16 3.14
N GLN A 25 -7.03 -12.00 4.47
CA GLN A 25 -6.36 -10.92 5.20
C GLN A 25 -5.10 -11.39 5.94
N HIS A 26 -4.64 -12.61 5.67
CA HIS A 26 -3.49 -13.17 6.37
C HIS A 26 -2.18 -12.57 5.81
N ALA A 27 -1.40 -11.93 6.67
CA ALA A 27 -0.18 -11.23 6.27
C ALA A 27 0.83 -12.13 5.54
N GLN A 28 0.91 -13.41 5.91
CA GLN A 28 1.79 -14.37 5.23
C GLN A 28 1.36 -14.61 3.77
N VAL A 29 0.06 -14.70 3.50
CA VAL A 29 -0.44 -14.91 2.13
C VAL A 29 -0.12 -13.70 1.24
N HIS A 30 -0.24 -12.50 1.80
CA HIS A 30 0.15 -11.25 1.15
C HIS A 30 1.64 -11.21 0.83
N LYS A 31 2.47 -11.62 1.78
CA LYS A 31 3.93 -11.70 1.63
C LYS A 31 4.34 -12.70 0.55
N ASP A 32 3.81 -13.91 0.60
CA ASP A 32 4.14 -14.97 -0.36
C ASP A 32 3.73 -14.57 -1.78
N PHE A 33 2.59 -13.90 -1.94
CA PHE A 33 2.14 -13.38 -3.23
C PHE A 33 3.09 -12.31 -3.80
N LEU A 34 3.54 -11.37 -2.97
CA LEU A 34 4.49 -10.33 -3.40
C LEU A 34 5.86 -10.91 -3.75
N ASN A 35 6.35 -11.89 -2.97
CA ASN A 35 7.59 -12.61 -3.29
C ASN A 35 7.49 -13.36 -4.62
N ALA A 36 6.37 -14.07 -4.87
CA ALA A 36 6.14 -14.76 -6.13
C ALA A 36 6.07 -13.79 -7.31
N LEU A 37 5.41 -12.65 -7.14
CA LEU A 37 5.38 -11.60 -8.16
C LEU A 37 6.78 -11.02 -8.42
N ALA A 38 7.58 -10.80 -7.38
CA ALA A 38 8.93 -10.29 -7.51
C ALA A 38 9.87 -11.27 -8.22
N ALA A 39 9.73 -12.56 -7.94
CA ALA A 39 10.48 -13.60 -8.63
C ALA A 39 10.15 -13.69 -10.14
N ALA A 40 8.94 -13.26 -10.54
CA ALA A 40 8.52 -13.26 -11.95
C ALA A 40 8.92 -12.00 -12.72
N ILE A 41 9.38 -10.94 -12.02
CA ILE A 41 9.78 -9.66 -12.62
C ILE A 41 11.30 -9.55 -12.54
N SER A 42 11.93 -9.11 -13.63
CA SER A 42 13.38 -8.92 -13.66
C SER A 42 13.83 -7.86 -12.63
N PRO A 43 14.90 -8.11 -11.87
CA PRO A 43 15.31 -7.26 -10.74
C PRO A 43 15.77 -5.85 -11.15
N ASP A 44 16.08 -5.61 -12.43
CA ASP A 44 16.41 -4.30 -12.98
C ASP A 44 15.19 -3.39 -13.18
N LYS A 45 13.96 -3.91 -13.05
CA LYS A 45 12.74 -3.15 -13.31
C LYS A 45 12.28 -2.39 -12.08
N LYS A 46 11.94 -1.12 -12.30
CA LYS A 46 11.22 -0.29 -11.32
C LYS A 46 9.75 -0.67 -11.34
N VAL A 47 9.22 -1.09 -10.19
CA VAL A 47 7.82 -1.50 -10.04
C VAL A 47 7.10 -0.55 -9.08
N ILE A 48 5.90 -0.12 -9.47
CA ILE A 48 4.98 0.62 -8.60
C ILE A 48 3.73 -0.23 -8.41
N ILE A 49 3.47 -0.63 -7.17
CA ILE A 49 2.30 -1.41 -6.81
C ILE A 49 1.12 -0.47 -6.48
N ILE A 50 0.01 -0.62 -7.20
CA ILE A 50 -1.22 0.13 -6.95
C ILE A 50 -2.24 -0.80 -6.28
N THR A 51 -2.69 -0.47 -5.07
CA THR A 51 -3.63 -1.31 -4.32
C THR A 51 -4.76 -0.54 -3.65
N ASP A 52 -5.91 -1.22 -3.51
CA ASP A 52 -7.05 -0.70 -2.77
C ASP A 52 -6.92 -0.88 -1.24
N ALA A 53 -7.88 -0.37 -0.47
CA ALA A 53 -7.88 -0.30 1.00
C ALA A 53 -7.92 -1.64 1.76
N GLY A 54 -7.91 -2.77 1.05
CA GLY A 54 -7.75 -4.09 1.65
C GLY A 54 -6.33 -4.39 2.15
N PHE A 55 -5.36 -3.57 1.76
CA PHE A 55 -3.95 -3.74 2.12
C PHE A 55 -3.50 -2.65 3.10
N GLN A 56 -2.70 -3.05 4.10
CA GLN A 56 -2.30 -2.18 5.21
C GLN A 56 -0.78 -2.04 5.31
N SER A 57 -0.27 -1.46 6.39
CA SER A 57 1.15 -1.10 6.50
C SER A 57 2.13 -2.27 6.37
N ALA A 58 1.76 -3.48 6.78
CA ALA A 58 2.59 -4.67 6.56
C ALA A 58 2.83 -4.96 5.06
N TRP A 59 1.80 -4.76 4.23
CA TRP A 59 1.91 -4.87 2.76
C TRP A 59 2.87 -3.82 2.21
N PHE A 60 2.66 -2.54 2.55
CA PHE A 60 3.49 -1.43 2.07
C PHE A 60 4.97 -1.56 2.47
N ARG A 61 5.22 -1.99 3.71
CA ARG A 61 6.57 -2.31 4.18
C ARG A 61 7.22 -3.41 3.36
N HIS A 62 6.47 -4.46 3.02
CA HIS A 62 7.01 -5.55 2.24
C HIS A 62 7.29 -5.16 0.80
N VAL A 63 6.41 -4.37 0.16
CA VAL A 63 6.67 -3.79 -1.17
C VAL A 63 8.00 -3.02 -1.18
N ARG A 64 8.23 -2.16 -0.17
CA ARG A 64 9.51 -1.45 -0.04
C ARG A 64 10.71 -2.37 0.17
N SER A 65 10.55 -3.45 0.93
CA SER A 65 11.64 -4.42 1.14
C SER A 65 12.07 -5.13 -0.16
N LEU A 66 11.21 -5.13 -1.19
CA LEU A 66 11.51 -5.64 -2.53
C LEU A 66 12.16 -4.58 -3.44
N GLY A 67 12.45 -3.37 -2.92
CA GLY A 67 12.96 -2.25 -3.71
C GLY A 67 11.91 -1.58 -4.59
N TRP A 68 10.62 -1.81 -4.31
CA TRP A 68 9.50 -1.29 -5.09
C TRP A 68 8.81 -0.12 -4.40
N ASP A 69 8.12 0.69 -5.19
CA ASP A 69 7.27 1.78 -4.73
C ASP A 69 5.80 1.37 -4.73
N PHE A 70 4.94 2.18 -4.10
CA PHE A 70 3.51 1.88 -4.03
C PHE A 70 2.62 3.13 -4.01
N ILE A 71 1.38 2.93 -4.47
CA ILE A 71 0.26 3.84 -4.29
C ILE A 71 -0.86 3.01 -3.66
N GLY A 72 -1.28 3.38 -2.44
CA GLY A 72 -2.29 2.64 -1.69
C GLY A 72 -3.44 3.53 -1.26
N ARG A 73 -4.68 3.08 -1.42
CA ARG A 73 -5.81 3.69 -0.71
C ARG A 73 -5.77 3.23 0.74
N ILE A 74 -5.96 4.15 1.69
CA ILE A 74 -6.01 3.84 3.12
C ILE A 74 -7.46 4.07 3.60
N ARG A 75 -8.01 3.10 4.33
CA ARG A 75 -9.35 3.19 4.94
C ARG A 75 -9.33 2.63 6.36
N GLY A 76 -10.34 2.99 7.15
CA GLY A 76 -10.55 2.43 8.48
C GLY A 76 -10.04 3.34 9.59
N ASN A 77 -9.81 2.75 10.77
CA ASN A 77 -9.38 3.48 11.96
C ASN A 77 -7.85 3.57 12.03
N VAL A 78 -7.25 4.14 10.98
CA VAL A 78 -5.80 4.35 10.90
C VAL A 78 -5.46 5.78 11.29
N GLN A 79 -4.33 5.93 11.98
CA GLN A 79 -3.73 7.22 12.30
C GLN A 79 -2.47 7.43 11.45
N PHE A 80 -2.24 8.66 11.05
CA PHE A 80 -1.04 9.09 10.36
C PHE A 80 -0.50 10.37 11.02
N ARG A 81 0.77 10.67 10.80
CA ARG A 81 1.44 11.86 11.33
C ARG A 81 2.15 12.54 10.18
N LEU A 82 1.91 13.84 10.01
CA LEU A 82 2.60 14.63 8.99
C LEU A 82 3.93 15.15 9.53
N ALA A 83 4.96 15.20 8.69
CA ALA A 83 6.27 15.74 9.05
C ALA A 83 6.20 17.22 9.47
N CYS A 84 5.27 17.99 8.89
CA CYS A 84 5.01 19.39 9.27
C CYS A 84 4.27 19.54 10.61
N LEU A 85 3.74 18.44 11.18
CA LEU A 85 3.02 18.40 12.45
C LEU A 85 3.51 17.21 13.31
N PRO A 86 4.80 17.20 13.73
CA PRO A 86 5.44 16.02 14.33
C PRO A 86 4.87 15.62 15.70
N GLU A 87 4.19 16.53 16.39
CA GLU A 87 3.60 16.28 17.71
C GLU A 87 2.21 15.61 17.64
N ARG A 88 1.61 15.49 16.44
CA ARG A 88 0.19 15.12 16.32
C ARG A 88 -0.06 13.92 15.40
N TRP A 89 -0.71 12.90 15.96
CA TRP A 89 -1.34 11.82 15.19
C TRP A 89 -2.76 12.21 14.77
N LEU A 90 -3.00 12.27 13.47
CA LEU A 90 -4.28 12.59 12.85
C LEU A 90 -5.05 11.30 12.53
N LYS A 91 -6.37 11.33 12.74
CA LYS A 91 -7.27 10.24 12.34
C LYS A 91 -7.80 10.52 10.94
N LEU A 92 -7.94 9.49 10.10
CA LEU A 92 -8.54 9.64 8.76
C LEU A 92 -9.94 10.26 8.79
N LYS A 93 -10.75 9.97 9.84
CA LYS A 93 -12.09 10.54 10.02
C LYS A 93 -12.13 12.07 10.15
N MET A 94 -10.99 12.70 10.45
CA MET A 94 -10.91 14.17 10.54
C MET A 94 -10.81 14.84 9.17
N LEU A 95 -10.49 14.07 8.12
CA LEU A 95 -10.37 14.58 6.76
C LEU A 95 -11.75 14.55 6.08
N ARG A 96 -12.10 15.62 5.35
CA ARG A 96 -13.43 15.82 4.73
C ARG A 96 -13.37 15.66 3.21
N ALA A 97 -13.90 14.55 2.69
CA ALA A 97 -13.69 14.12 1.30
C ALA A 97 -13.97 15.23 0.27
N SER A 98 -13.12 15.28 -0.75
CA SER A 98 -13.17 16.25 -1.84
C SER A 98 -13.16 15.51 -3.18
N SER A 99 -13.71 16.13 -4.23
CA SER A 99 -13.61 15.63 -5.61
C SER A 99 -12.22 15.80 -6.21
N LYS A 100 -11.36 16.61 -5.59
CA LYS A 100 -9.96 16.82 -5.98
C LYS A 100 -9.04 16.40 -4.85
N ALA A 101 -8.06 15.57 -5.19
CA ALA A 101 -7.01 15.17 -4.27
C ALA A 101 -6.15 16.38 -3.89
N LYS A 102 -5.91 16.54 -2.60
CA LYS A 102 -5.04 17.56 -2.01
C LYS A 102 -3.84 16.88 -1.37
N TYR A 103 -2.66 17.36 -1.73
CA TYR A 103 -1.44 16.93 -1.07
C TYR A 103 -1.39 17.46 0.38
N LEU A 104 -1.22 16.57 1.34
CA LEU A 104 -1.14 16.90 2.77
C LEU A 104 0.30 17.04 3.26
N GLY A 105 1.25 16.36 2.62
CA GLY A 105 2.65 16.32 3.04
C GLY A 105 3.21 14.91 3.16
N ALA A 106 4.52 14.82 3.39
CA ALA A 106 5.19 13.59 3.79
C ALA A 106 4.90 13.28 5.26
N GLY A 107 5.02 12.01 5.65
CA GLY A 107 5.01 11.60 7.04
C GLY A 107 4.85 10.09 7.25
N THR A 108 4.41 9.72 8.46
CA THR A 108 4.35 8.33 8.93
C THR A 108 2.92 7.82 9.02
N LEU A 109 2.66 6.64 8.45
CA LEU A 109 1.43 5.87 8.62
C LEU A 109 1.58 4.86 9.77
N VAL A 110 0.53 4.72 10.59
CA VAL A 110 0.46 3.85 11.79
C VAL A 110 1.38 4.31 12.93
N ARG A 111 0.81 4.39 14.14
CA ARG A 111 1.53 4.81 15.36
C ARG A 111 2.49 3.76 15.89
N ALA A 112 2.05 2.50 15.89
CA ALA A 112 2.81 1.37 16.40
C ALA A 112 4.05 1.10 15.55
N GLU A 113 5.19 0.94 16.21
CA GLU A 113 6.51 0.91 15.57
C GLU A 113 6.65 -0.20 14.53
N TYR A 114 6.23 -1.43 14.87
CA TYR A 114 6.26 -2.58 13.96
C TYR A 114 5.47 -2.37 12.66
N GLY A 115 4.49 -1.45 12.68
CA GLY A 115 3.60 -1.15 11.57
C GLY A 115 3.90 0.19 10.89
N ARG A 116 4.93 0.93 11.29
CA ARG A 116 5.23 2.25 10.71
C ARG A 116 5.59 2.14 9.24
N CYS A 117 5.06 3.06 8.45
CA CYS A 117 5.38 3.18 7.03
C CYS A 117 5.42 4.65 6.63
N GLU A 118 6.57 5.14 6.19
CA GLU A 118 6.70 6.51 5.68
C GLU A 118 6.02 6.66 4.32
N GLY A 119 5.52 7.84 3.98
CA GLY A 119 4.92 8.08 2.68
C GLY A 119 4.47 9.52 2.48
N HIS A 120 3.86 9.75 1.31
CA HIS A 120 3.27 11.03 0.93
C HIS A 120 1.75 10.87 0.97
N PHE A 121 1.07 11.73 1.72
CA PHE A 121 -0.37 11.63 1.92
C PHE A 121 -1.13 12.59 1.01
N TYR A 122 -2.17 12.04 0.38
CA TYR A 122 -3.12 12.76 -0.45
C TYR A 122 -4.53 12.49 0.07
N PHE A 123 -5.41 13.47 -0.03
CA PHE A 123 -6.78 13.36 0.44
C PHE A 123 -7.77 14.10 -0.45
#